data_AF-A0A9D4GFD9-F1
#
_entry.id   AF-A0A9D4GFD9-F1
#
_cell.length_a   1.000
_cell.length_b   1.000
_cell.length_c   1.000
_cell.angle_alpha   90.00
_cell.angle_beta   90.00
_cell.angle_gamma   90.00
#
_symmetry.space_group_name_H-M   'P 1'
#
loop_
_entity.id
_entity.type
_entity.pdbx_description
1 polymer ?
#
loop_
_entity_poly.entity_id
_entity_poly.type
_entity_poly.pdbx_seq_one_letter_code
_entity_poly.pdbx_strand_id
1 'polypeptide(L)'
;MRNVKQERDIEERCAAYMKKMETRIVKLEEEMLKKVDYEQITKIVETVISANPQPIAQEGASKLEIELVDKKISEIRKSVEDQAYEIRDSTNRERNIIIHGLKENDEKDPTTRKINDTKMIDNLMDFLGIEHEGYESVIRLGKKSELSEKPRPTRVIFRNTENKKTMLKNLHKLKNMDCTNVLSKIGVTHDMTKAEREQNKELIELAKEKSSNDNSGKFHFLVRGPPWARKIVKVAKKD
;
A
#
# COMPACT_ATOMS: atom_id res chain seq x y z
N MET A 1 57.92 -1.70 -7.71
CA MET A 1 57.10 -2.76 -7.08
C MET A 1 55.93 -2.25 -6.23
N ARG A 2 56.01 -1.12 -5.50
CA ARG A 2 54.86 -0.60 -4.72
C ARG A 2 53.70 -0.08 -5.58
N ASN A 3 53.98 0.65 -6.67
CA ASN A 3 52.94 1.18 -7.57
C ASN A 3 52.09 0.08 -8.23
N VAL A 4 52.73 -1.01 -8.67
CA VAL A 4 52.03 -2.15 -9.31
C VAL A 4 51.06 -2.86 -8.35
N LYS A 5 51.41 -2.93 -7.05
CA LYS A 5 50.49 -3.47 -6.04
C LYS A 5 49.30 -2.54 -5.78
N GLN A 6 49.53 -1.22 -5.77
CA GLN A 6 48.46 -0.25 -5.58
C GLN A 6 47.51 -0.19 -6.79
N GLU A 7 48.03 -0.26 -8.01
CA GLU A 7 47.20 -0.33 -9.24
C GLU A 7 46.34 -1.59 -9.25
N ARG A 8 46.91 -2.74 -8.87
CA ARG A 8 46.17 -3.99 -8.79
C ARG A 8 45.08 -3.98 -7.70
N ASP A 9 45.36 -3.40 -6.54
CA ASP A 9 44.34 -3.20 -5.48
C ASP A 9 43.21 -2.27 -5.93
N ILE A 10 43.53 -1.25 -6.74
CA ILE A 10 42.54 -0.34 -7.31
C ILE A 10 41.68 -1.07 -8.35
N GLU A 11 42.30 -1.86 -9.24
CA GLU A 11 41.58 -2.67 -10.23
C GLU A 11 40.64 -3.69 -9.56
N GLU A 12 41.11 -4.39 -8.52
CA GLU A 12 40.28 -5.35 -7.78
C GLU A 12 39.09 -4.66 -7.08
N ARG A 13 39.29 -3.46 -6.53
CA ARG A 13 38.21 -2.65 -5.94
C ARG A 13 37.22 -2.15 -6.99
N CYS A 14 37.71 -1.67 -8.13
CA CYS A 14 36.87 -1.21 -9.23
C CYS A 14 36.04 -2.37 -9.82
N ALA A 15 36.65 -3.54 -10.01
CA ALA A 15 35.94 -4.74 -10.46
C ALA A 15 34.86 -5.19 -9.46
N ALA A 16 35.17 -5.18 -8.16
CA ALA A 16 34.19 -5.50 -7.12
C ALA A 16 33.03 -4.49 -7.07
N TYR A 17 33.32 -3.20 -7.30
CA TYR A 17 32.30 -2.16 -7.37
C TYR A 17 31.41 -2.32 -8.61
N MET A 18 31.99 -2.54 -9.78
CA MET A 18 31.26 -2.77 -11.03
C MET A 18 30.37 -4.00 -10.94
N LYS A 19 30.86 -5.10 -10.36
CA LYS A 19 30.06 -6.33 -10.14
C LYS A 19 28.87 -6.09 -9.20
N LYS A 20 29.06 -5.30 -8.13
CA LYS A 20 27.95 -4.89 -7.25
C LYS A 20 26.93 -4.01 -7.97
N MET A 21 27.40 -3.11 -8.85
CA MET A 21 26.53 -2.23 -9.62
C MET A 21 25.71 -3.02 -10.65
N GLU A 22 26.34 -3.96 -11.35
CA GLU A 22 25.68 -4.87 -12.29
C GLU A 22 24.61 -5.73 -11.59
N THR A 23 24.93 -6.26 -10.40
CA THR A 23 23.95 -7.00 -9.58
C THR A 23 22.76 -6.12 -9.17
N ARG A 24 22.99 -4.83 -8.89
CA ARG A 24 21.89 -3.88 -8.61
C ARG A 24 21.06 -3.57 -9.85
N ILE A 25 21.69 -3.44 -11.02
CA ILE A 25 20.99 -3.20 -12.30
C ILE A 25 20.07 -4.38 -12.62
N VAL A 26 20.58 -5.62 -12.55
CA VAL A 26 19.77 -6.82 -12.80
C VAL A 26 18.59 -6.92 -11.83
N LYS A 27 18.80 -6.64 -10.53
CA LYS A 27 17.69 -6.60 -9.56
C LYS A 27 16.66 -5.52 -9.89
N LEU A 28 17.10 -4.33 -10.32
CA LEU A 28 16.20 -3.26 -10.73
C LEU A 28 15.42 -3.64 -11.99
N GLU A 29 16.03 -4.30 -12.97
CA GLU A 29 15.35 -4.81 -14.16
C GLU A 29 14.31 -5.86 -13.79
N GLU A 30 14.65 -6.82 -12.93
CA GLU A 30 13.70 -7.82 -12.42
C GLU A 30 12.54 -7.17 -11.64
N GLU A 31 12.81 -6.13 -10.85
CA GLU A 31 11.78 -5.37 -10.13
C GLU A 31 10.91 -4.52 -11.07
N MET A 32 11.48 -3.94 -12.13
CA MET A 32 10.72 -3.22 -13.15
C MET A 32 9.81 -4.17 -13.93
N LEU A 33 10.30 -5.36 -14.31
CA LEU A 33 9.49 -6.41 -14.95
C LEU A 33 8.35 -6.91 -14.05
N LYS A 34 8.54 -6.95 -12.72
CA LYS A 34 7.49 -7.30 -11.76
C LYS A 34 6.49 -6.16 -11.51
N LYS A 35 6.90 -4.90 -11.69
CA LYS A 35 6.02 -3.72 -11.54
C LYS A 35 5.21 -3.41 -12.79
N VAL A 36 5.65 -3.87 -13.96
CA VAL A 36 4.78 -4.03 -15.12
C VAL A 36 3.92 -5.25 -14.83
N ASP A 37 2.80 -5.03 -14.15
CA ASP A 37 1.94 -6.10 -13.65
C ASP A 37 1.30 -6.81 -14.86
N TYR A 38 1.97 -7.88 -15.33
CA TYR A 38 1.57 -8.68 -16.49
C TYR A 38 0.11 -9.10 -16.37
N GLU A 39 -0.33 -9.41 -15.14
CA GLU A 39 -1.69 -9.81 -14.80
C GLU A 39 -2.72 -8.68 -15.03
N GLN A 40 -2.35 -7.44 -14.72
CA GLN A 40 -3.17 -6.25 -14.98
C GLN A 40 -3.22 -5.90 -16.47
N ILE A 41 -2.09 -6.03 -17.18
CA ILE A 41 -2.05 -5.85 -18.64
C ILE A 41 -2.89 -6.93 -19.31
N THR A 42 -2.79 -8.21 -18.91
CA THR A 42 -3.67 -9.26 -19.45
C THR A 42 -5.14 -8.97 -19.17
N LYS A 43 -5.52 -8.46 -17.99
CA LYS A 43 -6.92 -8.07 -17.74
C LYS A 43 -7.40 -6.95 -18.65
N ILE A 44 -6.59 -5.90 -18.83
CA ILE A 44 -6.92 -4.79 -19.72
C ILE A 44 -7.02 -5.31 -21.17
N VAL A 45 -6.04 -6.12 -21.60
CA VAL A 45 -5.98 -6.71 -22.94
C VAL A 45 -7.11 -7.70 -23.18
N GLU A 46 -7.48 -8.55 -22.23
CA GLU A 46 -8.63 -9.47 -22.29
C GLU A 46 -9.95 -8.69 -22.41
N THR A 47 -10.08 -7.57 -21.69
CA THR A 47 -11.24 -6.67 -21.78
C THR A 47 -11.31 -6.00 -23.16
N VAL A 48 -10.17 -5.64 -23.75
CA VAL A 48 -10.08 -5.05 -25.10
C VAL A 48 -10.29 -6.10 -26.21
N ILE A 49 -9.78 -7.33 -26.05
CA ILE A 49 -9.90 -8.41 -27.03
C ILE A 49 -11.31 -9.01 -27.04
N SER A 50 -11.93 -9.24 -25.88
CA SER A 50 -13.34 -9.68 -25.80
C SER A 50 -14.32 -8.63 -26.33
N ALA A 51 -13.87 -7.38 -26.43
CA ALA A 51 -14.62 -6.25 -26.96
C ALA A 51 -14.43 -5.99 -28.46
N ASN A 52 -13.49 -6.66 -29.15
CA ASN A 52 -13.28 -6.46 -30.58
C ASN A 52 -14.30 -7.31 -31.35
N PRO A 53 -15.39 -6.75 -31.91
CA PRO A 53 -16.16 -7.49 -32.89
C PRO A 53 -15.21 -7.69 -34.06
N GLN A 54 -15.10 -8.92 -34.56
CA GLN A 54 -14.51 -9.15 -35.89
C GLN A 54 -15.06 -8.07 -36.83
N PRO A 55 -14.24 -7.43 -37.69
CA PRO A 55 -14.75 -6.45 -38.63
C PRO A 55 -15.74 -7.16 -39.53
N ILE A 56 -17.03 -7.03 -39.21
CA ILE A 56 -18.11 -7.46 -40.07
C ILE A 56 -18.05 -6.46 -41.21
N ALA A 57 -17.33 -6.82 -42.26
CA ALA A 57 -17.42 -6.18 -43.55
C ALA A 57 -18.84 -6.40 -44.07
N GLN A 58 -19.79 -5.57 -43.65
CA GLN A 58 -21.14 -5.56 -44.22
C GLN A 58 -21.63 -4.12 -44.35
N GLU A 59 -21.57 -3.63 -45.59
CA GLU A 59 -22.49 -2.61 -46.09
C GLU A 59 -23.92 -3.05 -45.74
N GLY A 60 -24.57 -2.39 -44.77
CA GLY A 60 -25.94 -2.71 -44.39
C GLY A 60 -26.30 -2.64 -42.90
N ALA A 61 -25.39 -2.27 -41.99
CA ALA A 61 -25.74 -2.15 -40.56
C ALA A 61 -26.81 -1.06 -40.33
N SER A 62 -27.86 -1.42 -39.59
CA SER A 62 -28.94 -0.48 -39.27
C SER A 62 -28.43 0.61 -38.30
N LYS A 63 -28.94 1.84 -38.41
CA LYS A 63 -28.53 2.99 -37.59
C LYS A 63 -28.60 2.70 -36.08
N LEU A 64 -29.56 1.85 -35.68
CA LEU A 64 -29.76 1.36 -34.31
C LEU A 64 -28.66 0.41 -33.82
N GLU A 65 -28.10 -0.44 -34.69
CA GLU A 65 -27.01 -1.35 -34.32
C GLU A 65 -25.70 -0.59 -34.10
N ILE A 66 -25.43 0.43 -34.94
CA ILE A 66 -24.26 1.30 -34.77
C ILE A 66 -24.33 2.06 -33.44
N GLU A 67 -25.49 2.62 -33.12
CA GLU A 67 -25.70 3.37 -31.87
C GLU A 67 -25.58 2.47 -30.62
N LEU A 68 -26.01 1.20 -30.72
CA LEU A 68 -25.85 0.21 -29.65
C LEU A 68 -24.38 -0.19 -29.44
N VAL A 69 -23.62 -0.34 -30.54
CA VAL A 69 -22.18 -0.63 -30.51
C VAL A 69 -21.41 0.56 -29.93
N ASP A 70 -21.72 1.78 -30.33
CA ASP A 70 -21.10 3.00 -29.79
C ASP A 70 -21.33 3.15 -28.28
N LYS A 71 -22.56 2.84 -27.82
CA LYS A 71 -22.87 2.83 -26.39
C LYS A 71 -22.03 1.81 -25.62
N LYS A 72 -21.91 0.57 -26.13
CA LYS A 72 -21.05 -0.46 -25.53
C LYS A 72 -19.58 -0.06 -25.52
N ILE A 73 -19.07 0.49 -26.61
CA ILE A 73 -17.68 1.00 -26.70
C ILE A 73 -17.44 2.10 -25.66
N SER A 74 -18.40 3.00 -25.48
CA SER A 74 -18.34 4.07 -24.47
C SER A 74 -18.30 3.52 -23.05
N GLU A 75 -19.15 2.53 -22.73
CA GLU A 75 -19.15 1.85 -21.42
C GLU A 75 -17.82 1.13 -21.15
N ILE A 76 -17.25 0.48 -22.17
CA ILE A 76 -15.95 -0.20 -22.07
C ILE A 76 -14.82 0.81 -21.83
N ARG A 77 -14.77 1.91 -22.58
CA ARG A 77 -13.76 2.97 -22.39
C ARG A 77 -13.80 3.50 -20.96
N LYS A 78 -14.99 3.81 -20.45
CA LYS A 78 -15.17 4.26 -19.08
C LYS A 78 -14.68 3.22 -18.07
N SER A 79 -15.00 1.95 -18.28
CA SER A 79 -14.52 0.88 -17.40
C SER A 79 -13.00 0.73 -17.41
N VAL A 80 -12.35 0.88 -18.57
CA VAL A 80 -10.88 0.84 -18.69
C VAL A 80 -10.26 2.04 -17.99
N GLU A 81 -10.83 3.24 -18.16
CA GLU A 81 -10.38 4.45 -17.47
C GLU A 81 -10.49 4.32 -15.95
N ASP A 82 -11.61 3.80 -15.45
CA ASP A 82 -11.83 3.57 -14.01
C ASP A 82 -10.81 2.56 -13.45
N GLN A 83 -10.52 1.48 -14.18
CA GLN A 83 -9.50 0.49 -13.78
C GLN A 83 -8.08 1.09 -13.79
N ALA A 84 -7.71 1.84 -14.83
CA ALA A 84 -6.41 2.50 -14.92
C ALA A 84 -6.23 3.53 -13.79
N TYR A 85 -7.29 4.26 -13.45
CA TYR A 85 -7.29 5.18 -12.31
C TYR A 85 -7.06 4.44 -10.99
N GLU A 86 -7.75 3.33 -10.77
CA GLU A 86 -7.62 2.52 -9.54
C GLU A 86 -6.20 1.94 -9.40
N ILE A 87 -5.60 1.43 -10.48
CA ILE A 87 -4.22 0.94 -10.50
C ILE A 87 -3.25 2.04 -10.10
N ARG A 88 -3.42 3.24 -10.67
CA ARG A 88 -2.57 4.39 -10.35
C ARG A 88 -2.74 4.85 -8.92
N ASP A 89 -3.97 4.91 -8.40
CA ASP A 89 -4.23 5.29 -7.00
C ASP A 89 -3.65 4.25 -6.04
N SER A 90 -3.84 2.96 -6.31
CA SER A 90 -3.25 1.87 -5.50
C SER A 90 -1.72 1.93 -5.49
N THR A 91 -1.09 2.13 -6.65
CA THR A 91 0.37 2.30 -6.76
C THR A 91 0.87 3.49 -5.93
N ASN A 92 0.18 4.63 -5.98
CA ASN A 92 0.54 5.81 -5.19
C ASN A 92 0.39 5.58 -3.67
N ARG A 93 -0.56 4.72 -3.27
CA ARG A 93 -0.83 4.36 -1.86
C ARG A 93 0.02 3.19 -1.36
N GLU A 94 0.68 2.47 -2.26
CA GLU A 94 1.47 1.28 -1.92
C GLU A 94 2.57 1.62 -0.90
N ARG A 95 3.13 2.83 -0.94
CA ARG A 95 4.14 3.31 0.02
C ARG A 95 3.55 3.99 1.25
N ASN A 96 2.23 4.04 1.43
CA ASN A 96 1.61 4.83 2.48
C ASN A 96 1.08 3.94 3.62
N ILE A 97 1.04 4.50 4.83
CA ILE A 97 0.30 3.96 5.98
C ILE A 97 -0.61 5.02 6.58
N ILE A 98 -1.65 4.56 7.27
CA ILE A 98 -2.53 5.41 8.07
C ILE A 98 -2.36 5.05 9.54
N ILE A 99 -2.07 6.06 10.35
CA ILE A 99 -1.94 5.97 11.80
C ILE A 99 -3.16 6.64 12.44
N HIS A 100 -3.92 5.86 13.21
CA HIS A 100 -5.09 6.27 13.97
C HIS A 100 -4.71 6.45 15.44
N GLY A 101 -5.37 7.39 16.13
CA GLY A 101 -5.19 7.59 17.57
C GLY A 101 -3.93 8.38 17.96
N LEU A 102 -3.16 8.88 16.99
CA LEU A 102 -2.01 9.75 17.28
C LEU A 102 -2.51 11.10 17.79
N LYS A 103 -2.21 11.44 19.04
CA LYS A 103 -2.67 12.69 19.67
C LYS A 103 -2.27 13.90 18.81
N GLU A 104 -3.22 14.80 18.57
CA GLU A 104 -2.93 16.06 17.89
C GLU A 104 -2.34 17.07 18.86
N ASN A 105 -1.48 17.93 18.33
CA ASN A 105 -0.99 19.07 19.06
C ASN A 105 -1.90 20.30 18.80
N ASP A 106 -2.27 21.00 19.87
CA ASP A 106 -3.18 22.16 19.85
C ASP A 106 -2.49 23.51 19.72
N GLU A 107 -1.18 23.52 19.42
CA GLU A 107 -0.44 24.73 19.13
C GLU A 107 -1.07 25.53 17.98
N LYS A 108 -1.09 26.86 18.14
CA LYS A 108 -1.71 27.77 17.17
C LYS A 108 -0.92 27.79 15.86
N ASP A 109 0.40 27.74 15.96
CA ASP A 109 1.29 27.76 14.80
C ASP A 109 1.23 26.43 14.01
N PRO A 110 0.88 26.47 12.70
CA PRO A 110 0.89 25.29 11.85
C PRO A 110 2.26 24.61 11.75
N THR A 111 3.35 25.38 11.78
CA THR A 111 4.71 24.85 11.59
C THR A 111 5.13 24.00 12.78
N THR A 112 4.89 24.51 13.99
CA THR A 112 5.14 23.82 15.25
C THR A 112 4.31 22.54 15.37
N ARG A 113 3.04 22.56 14.95
CA ARG A 113 2.21 21.34 14.88
C ARG A 113 2.81 20.28 13.97
N LYS A 114 3.26 20.67 12.77
CA LYS A 114 3.89 19.75 11.82
C LYS A 114 5.17 19.15 12.39
N ILE A 115 6.03 19.97 13.01
CA ILE A 115 7.26 19.50 13.66
C ILE A 115 6.96 18.50 14.77
N ASN A 116 5.92 18.74 15.58
CA ASN A 116 5.54 17.83 16.65
C ASN A 116 5.00 16.50 16.10
N ASP A 117 4.19 16.53 15.04
CA ASP A 117 3.75 15.31 14.36
C ASP A 117 4.96 14.52 13.81
N THR A 118 5.88 15.19 13.12
CA THR A 118 7.13 14.60 12.60
C THR A 118 7.94 13.93 13.73
N LYS A 119 8.16 14.63 14.85
CA LYS A 119 8.88 14.08 16.01
C LYS A 119 8.21 12.83 16.59
N MET A 120 6.87 12.80 16.65
CA MET A 120 6.17 11.60 17.11
C MET A 120 6.34 10.43 16.15
N ILE A 121 6.37 10.69 14.84
CA ILE A 121 6.65 9.67 13.84
C ILE A 121 8.10 9.19 13.96
N ASP A 122 9.08 10.09 14.15
CA ASP A 122 10.48 9.70 14.35
C ASP A 122 10.65 8.79 15.57
N ASN A 123 10.07 9.16 16.71
CA ASN A 123 10.07 8.31 17.91
C ASN A 123 9.45 6.93 17.66
N LEU A 124 8.41 6.86 16.82
CA LEU A 124 7.78 5.61 16.43
C LEU A 124 8.69 4.79 15.49
N MET A 125 9.40 5.43 14.57
CA MET A 125 10.36 4.76 13.68
C MET A 125 11.51 4.15 14.49
N ASP A 126 12.05 4.91 15.45
CA ASP A 126 13.15 4.48 16.32
C ASP A 126 12.75 3.26 17.13
N PHE A 127 11.56 3.31 17.75
CA PHE A 127 11.03 2.19 18.52
C PHE A 127 10.83 0.93 17.66
N LEU A 128 10.41 1.10 16.41
CA LEU A 128 10.21 0.00 15.48
C LEU A 128 11.50 -0.44 14.79
N GLY A 129 12.62 0.27 15.00
CA GLY A 129 13.92 -0.03 14.40
C GLY A 129 13.97 0.24 12.90
N ILE A 130 13.38 1.35 12.46
CA ILE A 130 13.41 1.82 11.08
C ILE A 130 14.40 2.98 11.00
N GLU A 131 15.18 3.04 9.92
CA GLU A 131 16.16 4.12 9.72
C GLU A 131 15.51 5.51 9.73
N HIS A 132 16.19 6.47 10.36
CA HIS A 132 15.85 7.88 10.27
C HIS A 132 15.82 8.31 8.79
N GLU A 133 14.85 9.16 8.42
CA GLU A 133 14.51 9.50 7.03
C GLU A 133 13.87 8.38 6.19
N GLY A 134 13.37 7.32 6.84
CA GLY A 134 12.65 6.25 6.13
C GLY A 134 11.38 6.71 5.39
N TYR A 135 10.88 7.92 5.68
CA TYR A 135 9.66 8.49 5.10
C TYR A 135 9.88 9.82 4.37
N GLU A 136 8.97 10.11 3.44
CA GLU A 136 8.95 11.28 2.56
C GLU A 136 8.09 12.41 3.15
N SER A 137 6.91 12.09 3.68
CA SER A 137 6.02 13.10 4.26
C SER A 137 5.06 12.55 5.31
N VAL A 138 4.65 13.43 6.21
CA VAL A 138 3.65 13.19 7.27
C VAL A 138 2.54 14.22 7.12
N ILE A 139 1.30 13.75 6.97
CA ILE A 139 0.14 14.59 6.65
C ILE A 139 -1.08 14.14 7.46
N ARG A 140 -1.71 15.05 8.21
CA ARG A 140 -3.00 14.79 8.88
C ARG A 140 -4.13 14.81 7.85
N LEU A 141 -5.02 13.82 7.91
CA LEU A 141 -6.15 13.69 6.99
C LEU A 141 -7.41 14.39 7.52
N GLY A 142 -8.08 15.14 6.64
CA GLY A 142 -9.33 15.83 6.94
C GLY A 142 -9.17 17.18 7.64
N LYS A 143 -10.29 17.89 7.81
CA LYS A 143 -10.34 19.19 8.47
C LYS A 143 -10.28 19.00 9.99
N LYS A 144 -9.52 19.86 10.69
CA LYS A 144 -9.55 19.90 12.16
C LYS A 144 -10.97 20.28 12.58
N SER A 145 -11.61 19.46 13.40
CA SER A 145 -12.92 19.73 13.95
C SER A 145 -12.77 19.90 15.45
N GLU A 146 -13.27 21.00 15.99
CA GLU A 146 -13.28 21.26 17.44
C GLU A 146 -14.31 20.39 18.16
N LEU A 147 -15.28 19.85 17.43
CA LEU A 147 -16.36 19.00 17.96
C LEU A 147 -15.98 17.52 18.04
N SER A 148 -14.85 17.11 17.44
CA SER A 148 -14.44 15.72 17.43
C SER A 148 -13.39 15.47 18.50
N GLU A 149 -13.73 14.65 19.50
CA GLU A 149 -12.76 14.18 20.49
C GLU A 149 -11.72 13.22 19.89
N LYS A 150 -11.97 12.67 18.70
CA LYS A 150 -11.08 11.71 18.05
C LYS A 150 -10.02 12.44 17.23
N PRO A 151 -8.72 12.18 17.46
CA PRO A 151 -7.67 12.78 16.67
C PRO A 151 -7.74 12.32 15.21
N ARG A 152 -7.41 13.21 14.29
CA ARG A 152 -7.41 12.90 12.86
C ARG A 152 -6.36 11.85 12.54
N PRO A 153 -6.67 10.92 11.60
CA PRO A 153 -5.69 9.98 11.10
C PRO A 153 -4.50 10.71 10.47
N THR A 154 -3.31 10.14 10.63
CA THR A 154 -2.07 10.64 10.04
C THR A 154 -1.64 9.71 8.93
N ARG A 155 -1.49 10.24 7.72
CA ARG A 155 -0.88 9.55 6.60
C ARG A 155 0.62 9.77 6.63
N VAL A 156 1.37 8.67 6.55
CA VAL A 156 2.82 8.70 6.39
C VAL A 156 3.15 8.07 5.04
N ILE A 157 3.88 8.81 4.20
CA ILE A 157 4.33 8.37 2.87
C ILE A 157 5.78 7.93 3.01
N PHE A 158 6.09 6.66 2.75
CA PHE A 158 7.47 6.16 2.82
C PHE A 158 8.26 6.45 1.55
N ARG A 159 9.58 6.62 1.67
CA ARG A 159 10.45 6.69 0.48
C ARG A 159 10.44 5.36 -0.27
N ASN A 160 10.52 4.25 0.46
CA ASN A 160 10.58 2.89 -0.08
C ASN A 160 9.48 1.98 0.51
N THR A 161 9.00 1.02 -0.28
CA THR A 161 8.02 0.01 0.18
C THR A 161 8.60 -0.89 1.27
N GLU A 162 9.93 -1.08 1.31
CA GLU A 162 10.64 -1.86 2.32
C GLU A 162 10.49 -1.27 3.74
N ASN A 163 10.56 0.06 3.88
CA ASN A 163 10.38 0.73 5.16
C ASN A 163 8.96 0.53 5.69
N LYS A 164 7.95 0.66 4.81
CA LYS A 164 6.57 0.33 5.14
C LYS A 164 6.44 -1.13 5.58
N LYS A 165 7.02 -2.08 4.84
CA LYS A 165 6.96 -3.52 5.17
C LYS A 165 7.59 -3.79 6.54
N THR A 166 8.75 -3.21 6.82
CA THR A 166 9.45 -3.33 8.10
C THR A 166 8.63 -2.74 9.23
N MET A 167 8.05 -1.57 9.04
CA MET A 167 7.13 -0.95 10.00
C MET A 167 5.96 -1.87 10.34
N LEU A 168 5.23 -2.31 9.32
CA LEU A 168 4.05 -3.17 9.50
C LEU A 168 4.40 -4.51 10.17
N LYS A 169 5.57 -5.08 9.84
CA LYS A 169 6.09 -6.31 10.48
C LYS A 169 6.37 -6.10 11.97
N ASN A 170 6.92 -4.94 12.33
CA ASN A 170 7.33 -4.64 13.70
C ASN A 170 6.22 -4.06 14.58
N LEU A 171 5.03 -3.76 14.05
CA LEU A 171 3.88 -3.25 14.82
C LEU A 171 3.49 -4.12 16.01
N HIS A 172 3.75 -5.43 15.98
CA HIS A 172 3.47 -6.31 17.11
C HIS A 172 4.21 -5.88 18.39
N LYS A 173 5.36 -5.18 18.27
CA LYS A 173 6.12 -4.64 19.40
C LYS A 173 5.34 -3.57 20.17
N LEU A 174 4.45 -2.83 19.52
CA LEU A 174 3.64 -1.80 20.16
C LEU A 174 2.66 -2.39 21.18
N LYS A 175 2.23 -3.65 21.00
CA LYS A 175 1.32 -4.33 21.93
C LYS A 175 1.97 -4.69 23.25
N ASN A 176 3.30 -4.86 23.26
CA ASN A 176 4.06 -5.24 24.44
C ASN A 176 4.56 -4.01 25.22
N MET A 177 4.17 -2.81 24.79
CA MET A 177 4.56 -1.56 25.42
C MET A 177 3.62 -1.25 26.59
N ASP A 178 4.17 -0.63 27.64
CA ASP A 178 3.37 -0.19 28.77
C ASP A 178 2.19 0.68 28.34
N CYS A 179 1.02 0.44 28.94
CA CYS A 179 -0.23 1.13 28.62
C CYS A 179 -0.21 2.64 28.89
N THR A 180 0.80 3.12 29.61
CA THR A 180 1.08 4.54 29.86
C THR A 180 1.75 5.21 28.68
N ASN A 181 2.39 4.46 27.77
CA ASN A 181 3.03 5.00 26.60
C ASN A 181 1.98 5.38 25.54
N VAL A 182 2.08 6.60 25.01
CA VAL A 182 1.16 7.13 23.99
C VAL A 182 1.14 6.26 22.73
N LEU A 183 2.26 5.59 22.41
CA LEU A 183 2.38 4.71 21.25
C LEU A 183 1.65 3.36 21.42
N SER A 184 1.30 2.95 22.65
CA SER A 184 0.52 1.71 22.87
C SER A 184 -0.93 1.81 22.36
N LYS A 185 -1.45 3.04 22.21
CA LYS A 185 -2.85 3.31 21.85
C LYS A 185 -3.06 3.60 20.36
N ILE A 186 -1.99 3.64 19.56
CA ILE A 186 -2.10 3.95 18.13
C ILE A 186 -2.45 2.69 17.34
N GLY A 187 -3.29 2.87 16.31
CA GLY A 187 -3.58 1.82 15.33
C GLY A 187 -2.91 2.16 14.01
N VAL A 188 -2.16 1.23 13.42
CA VAL A 188 -1.50 1.43 12.12
C VAL A 188 -2.11 0.49 11.09
N THR A 189 -2.50 1.03 9.94
CA THR A 189 -3.12 0.28 8.84
C THR A 189 -2.51 0.67 7.49
N HIS A 190 -2.75 -0.15 6.47
CA HIS A 190 -2.44 0.21 5.09
C HIS A 190 -3.33 1.37 4.64
N ASP A 191 -2.76 2.34 3.89
CA ASP A 191 -3.56 3.29 3.12
C ASP A 191 -4.17 2.55 1.93
N MET A 192 -5.49 2.38 1.96
CA MET A 192 -6.25 1.60 0.98
C MET A 192 -7.07 2.53 0.10
N THR A 193 -7.33 2.12 -1.14
CA THR A 193 -8.27 2.81 -2.03
C THR A 193 -9.70 2.73 -1.47
N LYS A 194 -10.66 3.38 -2.13
CA LYS A 194 -12.07 3.29 -1.70
C LYS A 194 -12.61 1.87 -1.89
N ALA A 195 -12.31 1.23 -3.02
CA ALA A 195 -12.75 -0.12 -3.32
C ALA A 195 -12.13 -1.14 -2.36
N GLU A 196 -10.81 -1.07 -2.13
CA GLU A 196 -10.10 -1.93 -1.18
C GLU A 196 -10.65 -1.79 0.26
N ARG A 197 -11.03 -0.56 0.67
CA ARG A 197 -11.63 -0.31 1.98
C ARG A 197 -12.98 -1.00 2.14
N GLU A 198 -13.84 -0.95 1.11
CA GLU A 198 -15.16 -1.60 1.16
C GLU A 198 -14.99 -3.12 1.19
N GLN A 199 -14.19 -3.69 0.29
CA GLN A 199 -13.88 -5.13 0.30
C GLN A 199 -13.32 -5.60 1.64
N ASN A 200 -12.41 -4.81 2.23
CA ASN A 200 -11.87 -5.14 3.54
C ASN A 200 -12.93 -5.08 4.65
N LYS A 201 -13.87 -4.13 4.58
CA LYS A 201 -14.96 -4.02 5.56
C LYS A 201 -15.88 -5.23 5.47
N GLU A 202 -16.27 -5.64 4.26
CA GLU A 202 -17.06 -6.86 4.02
C GLU A 202 -16.35 -8.10 4.57
N LEU A 203 -15.05 -8.26 4.30
CA LEU A 203 -14.25 -9.37 4.84
C LEU A 203 -14.20 -9.39 6.38
N ILE A 204 -14.11 -8.21 7.01
CA ILE A 204 -14.10 -8.09 8.47
C ILE A 204 -15.47 -8.47 9.04
N GLU A 205 -16.57 -8.03 8.41
CA GLU A 205 -17.93 -8.37 8.84
C GLU A 205 -18.19 -9.87 8.72
N LEU A 206 -17.83 -10.48 7.58
CA LEU A 206 -17.90 -11.93 7.37
C LEU A 206 -17.05 -12.72 8.38
N ALA A 207 -15.85 -12.22 8.73
CA ALA A 207 -15.00 -12.86 9.73
C ALA A 207 -15.59 -12.77 11.14
N LYS A 208 -16.23 -11.66 11.49
CA LYS A 208 -16.95 -11.50 12.76
C LYS A 208 -18.14 -12.45 12.82
N GLU A 209 -18.96 -12.51 11.77
CA GLU A 209 -20.10 -13.41 11.69
C GLU A 209 -19.67 -14.88 11.86
N LYS A 210 -18.62 -15.32 11.14
CA LYS A 210 -18.05 -16.67 11.30
C LYS A 210 -17.54 -16.93 12.72
N SER A 211 -17.00 -15.92 13.39
CA SER A 211 -16.54 -16.04 14.78
C SER A 211 -17.70 -16.12 15.77
N SER A 212 -18.79 -15.38 15.54
CA SER A 212 -19.99 -15.42 16.38
C SER A 212 -20.77 -16.72 16.23
N ASN A 213 -20.80 -17.29 15.02
CA ASN A 213 -21.50 -18.55 14.73
C ASN A 213 -20.68 -19.80 15.13
N ASP A 214 -19.41 -19.65 15.54
CA ASP A 214 -18.59 -20.76 16.01
C ASP A 214 -18.91 -21.11 17.47
N ASN A 215 -19.88 -22.01 17.65
CA ASN A 215 -20.31 -22.51 18.96
C ASN A 215 -19.21 -23.25 19.74
N SER A 216 -18.08 -23.58 19.11
CA SER A 216 -16.98 -24.27 19.80
C SER A 216 -16.27 -23.36 20.81
N GLY A 217 -16.35 -22.05 20.65
CA GLY A 217 -15.65 -21.07 21.49
C GLY A 217 -14.12 -21.13 21.40
N LYS A 218 -13.54 -22.08 20.64
CA LYS A 218 -12.10 -22.38 20.59
C LYS A 218 -11.35 -21.59 19.52
N PHE A 219 -12.06 -20.99 18.56
CA PHE A 219 -11.43 -20.31 17.43
C PHE A 219 -11.94 -18.87 17.27
N HIS A 220 -11.13 -18.09 16.56
CA HIS A 220 -11.48 -16.79 16.01
C HIS A 220 -11.14 -16.76 14.53
N PHE A 221 -11.99 -16.11 13.74
CA PHE A 221 -11.73 -15.86 12.34
C PHE A 221 -11.21 -14.43 12.19
N LEU A 222 -10.03 -14.28 11.61
CA LEU A 222 -9.35 -13.00 11.44
C LEU A 222 -9.03 -12.75 9.97
N VAL A 223 -9.19 -11.51 9.52
CA VAL A 223 -8.72 -11.10 8.19
C VAL A 223 -7.21 -10.90 8.23
N ARG A 224 -6.48 -11.59 7.34
CA ARG A 224 -5.01 -11.56 7.25
C ARG A 224 -4.57 -11.40 5.80
N GLY A 225 -3.35 -10.90 5.61
CA GLY A 225 -2.75 -10.67 4.30
C GLY A 225 -2.66 -9.17 3.95
N PRO A 226 -1.92 -8.83 2.88
CA PRO A 226 -1.88 -7.47 2.35
C PRO A 226 -3.22 -7.08 1.70
N PRO A 227 -3.52 -5.79 1.48
CA PRO A 227 -4.79 -5.32 0.91
C PRO A 227 -5.25 -6.08 -0.34
N TRP A 228 -4.35 -6.34 -1.29
CA TRP A 228 -4.63 -7.03 -2.55
C TRP A 228 -4.81 -8.55 -2.43
N ALA A 229 -4.54 -9.16 -1.27
CA ALA A 229 -4.63 -10.61 -1.07
C ALA A 229 -5.17 -10.95 0.33
N ARG A 230 -6.12 -10.15 0.84
CA ARG A 230 -6.74 -10.41 2.15
C ARG A 230 -7.60 -11.66 2.11
N LYS A 231 -7.52 -12.45 3.17
CA LYS A 231 -8.33 -13.66 3.38
C LYS A 231 -8.71 -13.84 4.83
N ILE A 232 -9.82 -14.53 5.05
CA ILE A 232 -10.26 -14.93 6.39
C ILE A 232 -9.48 -16.19 6.80
N VAL A 233 -8.81 -16.13 7.94
CA VAL A 233 -8.02 -17.23 8.51
C VAL A 233 -8.62 -17.62 9.86
N LYS A 234 -8.81 -18.93 10.06
CA LYS A 234 -9.22 -19.51 11.35
C LYS A 234 -7.99 -19.64 12.26
N VAL A 235 -8.06 -19.07 13.46
CA VAL A 235 -6.98 -19.05 14.45
C VAL A 235 -7.51 -19.57 15.77
N ALA A 236 -6.77 -20.46 16.44
CA ALA A 236 -7.14 -20.91 17.79
C ALA A 236 -7.01 -19.76 18.80
N LYS A 237 -7.96 -19.65 19.73
CA LYS A 237 -7.78 -18.81 20.91
C LYS A 237 -6.61 -19.37 21.71
N LYS A 238 -5.65 -18.52 22.08
CA LYS A 238 -4.74 -18.85 23.17
C LYS A 238 -5.49 -18.58 24.46
N ASP A 239 -5.56 -19.60 25.31
CA ASP A 239 -5.98 -19.47 26.71
C ASP A 239 -5.06 -18.51 27.47
#